data_AF-A0A5E7JKK4-F1
#
_entry.id   AF-A0A5E7JKK4-F1
#
_cell.length_a   1.000
_cell.length_b   1.000
_cell.length_c   1.000
_cell.angle_alpha   90.00
_cell.angle_beta   90.00
_cell.angle_gamma   90.00
#
_symmetry.space_group_name_H-M   'P 1'
#
loop_
_entity.id
_entity.type
_entity.pdbx_description
1 polymer ?
#
loop_
_entity_poly.entity_id
_entity_poly.type
_entity_poly.pdbx_seq_one_letter_code
_entity_poly.pdbx_strand_id
1 'polypeptide(L)'
;MPSERITPKDWLAQQPLQSGERLYLVVSAASDADALKTLYLTEPTAQLIPIWGGTPYSTWQPVMPYLAELKANSAFLPWIAETDALDWGWLAVSRSEPNEVFEHLRSLTQVKMPDGTEVFFRFWDGRHIYPILRGLGEKAGEVLPVFERYLINGQALEVGTRVVPKVRDWPWWEVPKGLLEGLSKDNPATLVSNLMQWLEEDRPDLYTAWPENNLKLKITRFVRRPDAPQNLKEALINHLILEQG
;
A
#
# COMPACT_ATOMS: atom_id res chain seq x y z
N MET A 1 20.60 -8.41 7.25
CA MET A 1 21.12 -7.13 7.76
C MET A 1 19.99 -6.13 7.67
N PRO A 2 19.60 -5.42 8.74
CA PRO A 2 18.58 -4.40 8.62
C PRO A 2 19.20 -3.27 7.79
N SER A 3 18.74 -3.11 6.55
CA SER A 3 19.01 -1.88 5.79
C SER A 3 18.55 -0.71 6.65
N GLU A 4 19.47 0.22 6.96
CA GLU A 4 19.19 1.41 7.77
C GLU A 4 17.91 2.09 7.27
N ARG A 5 16.83 2.00 8.07
CA ARG A 5 15.60 2.72 7.78
C ARG A 5 15.92 4.21 7.91
N ILE A 6 15.76 4.96 6.82
CA ILE A 6 15.98 6.40 6.86
C ILE A 6 14.77 7.07 7.55
N THR A 7 15.04 7.99 8.46
CA THR A 7 13.98 8.78 9.10
C THR A 7 13.45 9.84 8.12
N PRO A 8 12.21 10.35 8.28
CA PRO A 8 11.72 11.45 7.44
C PRO A 8 12.59 12.69 7.52
N LYS A 9 13.14 12.98 8.69
CA LYS A 9 14.04 14.12 8.89
C LYS A 9 15.33 13.96 8.09
N ASP A 10 15.96 12.79 8.14
CA ASP A 10 17.20 12.54 7.40
C ASP A 10 16.94 12.50 5.89
N TRP A 11 15.82 11.94 5.46
CA TRP A 11 15.41 11.91 4.05
C TRP A 11 15.20 13.32 3.48
N LEU A 12 14.55 14.21 4.24
CA LEU A 12 14.38 15.61 3.86
C LEU A 12 15.69 16.42 4.00
N ALA A 13 16.61 16.02 4.88
CA ALA A 13 17.92 16.67 4.99
C ALA A 13 18.86 16.31 3.83
N GLN A 14 18.82 15.05 3.35
CA GLN A 14 19.59 14.59 2.19
C GLN A 14 19.16 15.30 0.91
N GLN A 15 17.86 15.50 0.74
CA GLN A 15 17.30 16.25 -0.38
C GLN A 15 16.17 17.16 0.16
N PRO A 16 16.51 18.43 0.50
CA PRO A 16 15.52 19.40 0.95
C PRO A 16 14.47 19.70 -0.11
N LEU A 17 13.26 20.06 0.33
CA LEU A 17 12.19 20.50 -0.57
C LEU A 17 12.66 21.71 -1.38
N GLN A 18 12.57 21.62 -2.69
CA GLN A 18 12.86 22.72 -3.61
C GLN A 18 11.68 23.68 -3.72
N SER A 19 11.90 24.83 -4.35
CA SER A 19 10.81 25.78 -4.62
C SER A 19 9.71 25.10 -5.45
N GLY A 20 8.46 25.24 -5.00
CA GLY A 20 7.29 24.61 -5.63
C GLY A 20 7.05 23.14 -5.24
N GLU A 21 7.97 22.51 -4.50
CA GLU A 21 7.74 21.17 -3.97
C GLU A 21 6.92 21.20 -2.68
N ARG A 22 6.06 20.19 -2.54
CA ARG A 22 5.17 19.97 -1.42
C ARG A 22 5.41 18.57 -0.86
N LEU A 23 5.31 18.44 0.46
CA LEU A 23 5.37 17.15 1.13
C LEU A 23 3.95 16.65 1.37
N TYR A 24 3.61 15.52 0.77
CA TYR A 24 2.33 14.86 0.95
C TYR A 24 2.44 13.65 1.87
N LEU A 25 1.41 13.46 2.67
CA LEU A 25 1.15 12.28 3.48
C LEU A 25 -0.08 11.58 2.91
N VAL A 26 0.06 10.29 2.59
CA VAL A 26 -1.06 9.38 2.41
C VAL A 26 -1.15 8.52 3.66
N VAL A 27 -2.27 8.59 4.37
CA VAL A 27 -2.44 7.95 5.68
C VAL A 27 -3.67 7.05 5.70
N SER A 28 -3.51 5.91 6.36
CA SER A 28 -4.52 4.86 6.51
C SER A 28 -5.37 5.08 7.75
N ALA A 29 -6.71 5.06 7.62
CA ALA A 29 -7.60 4.92 8.77
C ALA A 29 -7.67 3.49 9.31
N ALA A 30 -7.28 2.50 8.49
CA ALA A 30 -7.42 1.08 8.81
C ALA A 30 -6.27 0.52 9.66
N SER A 31 -5.25 1.32 9.96
CA SER A 31 -4.10 0.89 10.77
C SER A 31 -4.39 1.10 12.26
N ASP A 32 -4.11 0.08 13.07
CA ASP A 32 -4.23 0.14 14.54
C ASP A 32 -3.14 1.02 15.18
N ALA A 33 -2.21 1.57 14.39
CA ALA A 33 -1.13 2.42 14.86
C ALA A 33 -1.58 3.83 15.31
N ASP A 34 -2.88 4.14 15.26
CA ASP A 34 -3.43 5.44 15.66
C ASP A 34 -2.82 6.63 14.87
N ALA A 35 -2.38 6.40 13.62
CA ALA A 35 -1.68 7.39 12.79
C ALA A 35 -2.51 8.66 12.56
N LEU A 36 -3.77 8.50 12.13
CA LEU A 36 -4.70 9.62 11.92
C LEU A 36 -4.96 10.41 13.21
N LYS A 37 -5.20 9.71 14.32
CA LYS A 37 -5.43 10.33 15.62
C LYS A 37 -4.21 11.14 16.06
N THR A 38 -3.01 10.59 15.90
CA THR A 38 -1.76 11.29 16.23
C THR A 38 -1.53 12.50 15.33
N LEU A 39 -1.84 12.38 14.03
CA LEU A 39 -1.79 13.51 13.11
C LEU A 39 -2.75 14.63 13.54
N TYR A 40 -3.99 14.33 13.89
CA TYR A 40 -4.94 15.34 14.38
C TYR A 40 -4.45 16.05 15.66
N LEU A 41 -3.80 15.32 16.57
CA LEU A 41 -3.30 15.88 17.83
C LEU A 41 -2.07 16.79 17.60
N THR A 42 -1.21 16.42 16.67
CA THR A 42 0.05 17.13 16.39
C THR A 42 -0.10 18.25 15.36
N GLU A 43 -1.06 18.10 14.44
CA GLU A 43 -1.35 19.02 13.33
C GLU A 43 -2.87 19.30 13.25
N PRO A 44 -3.47 19.99 14.23
CA PRO A 44 -4.92 20.19 14.32
C PRO A 44 -5.51 21.02 13.17
N THR A 45 -4.66 21.71 12.41
CA THR A 45 -5.05 22.51 11.23
C THR A 45 -4.77 21.78 9.91
N ALA A 46 -4.25 20.56 9.94
CA ALA A 46 -4.02 19.77 8.74
C ALA A 46 -5.34 19.50 8.03
N GLN A 47 -5.38 19.81 6.73
CA GLN A 47 -6.52 19.47 5.89
C GLN A 47 -6.39 18.02 5.44
N LEU A 48 -7.34 17.18 5.86
CA LEU A 48 -7.42 15.79 5.47
C LEU A 48 -8.47 15.63 4.37
N ILE A 49 -8.01 15.30 3.17
CA ILE A 49 -8.84 15.07 2.00
C ILE A 49 -9.17 13.57 1.95
N PRO A 50 -10.45 13.15 2.12
CA PRO A 50 -10.83 11.74 2.01
C PRO A 50 -10.71 11.29 0.56
N ILE A 51 -9.84 10.33 0.25
CA ILE A 51 -9.52 9.98 -1.14
C ILE A 51 -10.74 9.41 -1.89
N TRP A 52 -11.61 8.67 -1.19
CA TRP A 52 -12.87 8.18 -1.79
C TRP A 52 -14.03 9.17 -1.74
N GLY A 53 -13.76 10.43 -1.41
CA GLY A 53 -14.73 11.52 -1.52
C GLY A 53 -15.29 11.62 -2.95
N GLY A 54 -16.62 11.71 -3.06
CA GLY A 54 -17.32 11.77 -4.35
C GLY A 54 -17.41 10.43 -5.10
N THR A 55 -17.00 9.32 -4.47
CA THR A 55 -17.15 7.96 -5.02
C THR A 55 -18.25 7.18 -4.29
N PRO A 56 -18.69 6.02 -4.82
CA PRO A 56 -19.57 5.10 -4.09
C PRO A 56 -19.01 4.63 -2.72
N TYR A 57 -17.71 4.75 -2.47
CA TYR A 57 -17.03 4.34 -1.23
C TYR A 57 -16.83 5.50 -0.24
N SER A 58 -17.43 6.66 -0.50
CA SER A 58 -17.30 7.86 0.34
C SER A 58 -17.76 7.69 1.80
N THR A 59 -18.57 6.67 2.08
CA THR A 59 -19.07 6.34 3.42
C THR A 59 -18.23 5.28 4.15
N TRP A 60 -17.10 4.84 3.60
CA TRP A 60 -16.26 3.82 4.23
C TRP A 60 -15.24 4.45 5.20
N GLN A 61 -15.71 5.25 6.16
CA GLN A 61 -14.82 5.99 7.07
C GLN A 61 -13.80 5.12 7.84
N PRO A 62 -14.16 3.92 8.36
CA PRO A 62 -13.20 3.10 9.12
C PRO A 62 -11.95 2.68 8.34
N VAL A 63 -12.03 2.66 7.00
CA VAL A 63 -10.95 2.22 6.12
C VAL A 63 -10.56 3.29 5.09
N MET A 64 -11.08 4.52 5.24
CA MET A 64 -10.86 5.64 4.33
C MET A 64 -9.37 6.02 4.34
N PRO A 65 -8.69 6.03 3.19
CA PRO A 65 -7.39 6.65 3.08
C PRO A 65 -7.54 8.17 2.92
N TYR A 66 -6.63 8.92 3.54
CA TYR A 66 -6.63 10.39 3.50
C TYR A 66 -5.33 10.91 2.90
N LEU A 67 -5.46 12.03 2.19
CA LEU A 67 -4.34 12.84 1.72
C LEU A 67 -4.23 14.10 2.60
N ALA A 68 -3.02 14.43 3.05
CA ALA A 68 -2.70 15.69 3.69
C ALA A 68 -1.41 16.28 3.12
N GLU A 69 -1.30 17.61 3.12
CA GLU A 69 -0.04 18.31 2.90
C GLU A 69 0.61 18.60 4.26
N LEU A 70 1.89 18.26 4.41
CA LEU A 70 2.68 18.51 5.60
C LEU A 70 3.77 19.55 5.31
N LYS A 71 4.19 20.26 6.35
CA LYS A 71 5.42 21.06 6.29
C LYS A 71 6.64 20.15 6.49
N ALA A 72 7.78 20.54 5.93
CA ALA A 72 9.05 19.84 6.11
C ALA A 72 9.49 19.72 7.59
N ASN A 73 8.97 20.58 8.47
CA ASN A 73 9.20 20.56 9.91
C ASN A 73 7.95 20.16 10.71
N SER A 74 7.02 19.42 10.11
CA SER A 74 5.80 18.95 10.76
C SER A 74 6.10 18.19 12.06
N ALA A 75 5.28 18.44 13.08
CA ALA A 75 5.36 17.77 14.38
C ALA A 75 4.93 16.29 14.31
N PHE A 76 4.39 15.84 13.18
CA PHE A 76 4.03 14.45 12.94
C PHE A 76 5.23 13.59 12.47
N LEU A 77 6.29 14.20 11.91
CA LEU A 77 7.44 13.46 11.39
C LEU A 77 8.19 12.59 12.43
N PRO A 78 8.36 13.03 13.71
CA PRO A 78 8.94 12.18 14.74
C PRO A 78 8.14 10.89 14.98
N TRP A 79 6.81 10.96 14.98
CA TRP A 79 5.97 9.77 15.15
C TRP A 79 6.21 8.74 14.03
N ILE A 80 6.37 9.21 12.79
CA ILE A 80 6.71 8.35 11.63
C ILE A 80 8.09 7.67 11.83
N ALA A 81 9.05 8.35 12.46
CA ALA A 81 10.37 7.79 12.72
C ALA A 81 10.34 6.72 13.83
N GLU A 82 9.41 6.82 14.78
CA GLU A 82 9.32 5.98 15.97
C GLU A 82 8.40 4.76 15.79
N THR A 83 7.38 4.86 14.93
CA THR A 83 6.42 3.78 14.72
C THR A 83 7.08 2.55 14.07
N ASP A 84 6.72 1.36 14.57
CA ASP A 84 7.10 0.07 13.98
C ASP A 84 6.05 -0.45 12.99
N ALA A 85 4.86 0.16 12.98
CA ALA A 85 3.80 -0.14 12.03
C ALA A 85 4.25 0.15 10.59
N LEU A 86 3.76 -0.66 9.65
CA LEU A 86 4.15 -0.58 8.24
C LEU A 86 2.97 -0.24 7.31
N ASP A 87 1.77 -0.14 7.87
CA ASP A 87 0.50 0.08 7.17
C ASP A 87 -0.18 1.39 7.52
N TRP A 88 0.50 2.25 8.27
CA TRP A 88 0.01 3.57 8.64
C TRP A 88 -0.11 4.51 7.44
N GLY A 89 0.68 4.30 6.38
CA GLY A 89 0.78 5.24 5.28
C GLY A 89 2.18 5.36 4.69
N TRP A 90 2.43 6.50 4.05
CA TRP A 90 3.73 6.87 3.50
C TRP A 90 3.79 8.36 3.15
N LEU A 91 5.00 8.87 2.92
CA LEU A 91 5.27 10.23 2.49
C LEU A 91 5.71 10.26 1.03
N ALA A 92 5.42 11.36 0.33
CA ALA A 92 5.96 11.63 -0.99
C ALA A 92 6.13 13.13 -1.26
N VAL A 93 7.00 13.46 -2.21
CA VAL A 93 7.22 14.82 -2.68
C VAL A 93 6.64 14.98 -4.08
N SER A 94 5.96 16.10 -4.29
CA SER A 94 5.31 16.45 -5.55
C SER A 94 5.36 17.96 -5.78
N ARG A 95 5.31 18.39 -7.04
CA ARG A 95 5.05 19.78 -7.44
C ARG A 95 3.59 20.03 -7.84
N SER A 96 2.78 18.98 -7.91
CA SER A 96 1.34 19.06 -8.19
C SER A 96 0.59 19.69 -7.02
N GLU A 97 -0.49 20.38 -7.33
CA GLU A 97 -1.41 20.92 -6.32
C GLU A 97 -2.22 19.81 -5.63
N PRO A 98 -2.72 20.02 -4.39
CA PRO A 98 -3.39 18.98 -3.61
C PRO A 98 -4.56 18.29 -4.34
N ASN A 99 -5.33 19.06 -5.12
CA ASN A 99 -6.46 18.52 -5.87
C ASN A 99 -6.01 17.59 -7.02
N GLU A 100 -4.92 17.92 -7.72
CA GLU A 100 -4.40 17.04 -8.79
C GLU A 100 -3.86 15.73 -8.21
N VAL A 101 -3.15 15.80 -7.07
CA VAL A 101 -2.68 14.62 -6.33
C VAL A 101 -3.86 13.76 -5.87
N PHE A 102 -4.87 14.38 -5.27
CA PHE A 102 -6.10 13.71 -4.82
C PHE A 102 -6.78 12.96 -5.97
N GLU A 103 -6.98 13.62 -7.11
CA GLU A 103 -7.64 13.03 -8.27
C GLU A 103 -6.86 11.83 -8.83
N HIS A 104 -5.52 11.92 -8.90
CA HIS A 104 -4.68 10.79 -9.33
C HIS A 104 -4.71 9.62 -8.35
N LEU A 105 -4.66 9.86 -7.04
CA LEU A 105 -4.81 8.80 -6.04
C LEU A 105 -6.19 8.16 -6.10
N ARG A 106 -7.24 8.97 -6.26
CA ARG A 106 -8.62 8.49 -6.41
C ARG A 106 -8.79 7.64 -7.68
N SER A 107 -8.11 7.99 -8.77
CA SER A 107 -8.06 7.20 -10.03
C SER A 107 -7.50 5.79 -9.89
N LEU A 108 -6.86 5.50 -8.75
CA LEU A 108 -6.26 4.22 -8.43
C LEU A 108 -7.05 3.47 -7.35
N THR A 109 -8.31 3.83 -7.10
CA THR A 109 -9.17 3.11 -6.13
C THR A 109 -9.29 1.63 -6.50
N GLN A 110 -9.43 1.33 -7.80
CA GLN A 110 -9.44 -0.02 -8.34
C GLN A 110 -8.51 -0.14 -9.55
N VAL A 111 -8.02 -1.35 -9.77
CA VAL A 111 -7.10 -1.72 -10.86
C VAL A 111 -7.54 -3.02 -11.51
N LYS A 112 -7.05 -3.28 -12.72
CA LYS A 112 -7.33 -4.51 -13.47
C LYS A 112 -6.21 -5.52 -13.27
N MET A 113 -6.57 -6.73 -12.88
CA MET A 113 -5.68 -7.88 -12.84
C MET A 113 -5.48 -8.45 -14.26
N PRO A 114 -4.40 -9.21 -14.54
CA PRO A 114 -4.18 -9.81 -15.86
C PRO A 114 -5.27 -10.75 -16.35
N ASP A 115 -6.09 -11.29 -15.44
CA ASP A 115 -7.25 -12.13 -15.77
C ASP A 115 -8.53 -11.31 -16.09
N GLY A 116 -8.43 -9.97 -16.06
CA GLY A 116 -9.53 -9.05 -16.29
C GLY A 116 -10.33 -8.67 -15.04
N THR A 117 -10.05 -9.28 -13.88
CA THR A 117 -10.75 -8.98 -12.64
C THR A 117 -10.40 -7.59 -12.12
N GLU A 118 -11.40 -6.86 -11.64
CA GLU A 118 -11.21 -5.55 -11.00
C GLU A 118 -11.09 -5.72 -9.48
N VAL A 119 -10.02 -5.17 -8.91
CA VAL A 119 -9.73 -5.29 -7.46
C VAL A 119 -9.38 -3.94 -6.85
N PHE A 120 -9.65 -3.78 -5.56
CA PHE A 120 -9.19 -2.61 -4.82
C PHE A 120 -7.68 -2.57 -4.76
N PHE A 121 -7.10 -1.43 -5.13
CA PHE A 121 -5.67 -1.23 -5.04
C PHE A 121 -5.33 -0.50 -3.76
N ARG A 122 -4.75 -1.25 -2.81
CA ARG A 122 -4.42 -0.80 -1.45
C ARG A 122 -3.18 0.11 -1.43
N PHE A 123 -3.16 1.16 -2.26
CA PHE A 123 -2.00 2.02 -2.47
C PHE A 123 -1.60 2.82 -1.22
N TRP A 124 -2.50 2.99 -0.25
CA TRP A 124 -2.22 3.71 1.00
C TRP A 124 -1.44 2.87 2.02
N ASP A 125 -1.45 1.54 1.89
CA ASP A 125 -0.74 0.64 2.82
C ASP A 125 0.71 0.47 2.35
N GLY A 126 1.65 0.96 3.16
CA GLY A 126 3.09 0.88 2.89
C GLY A 126 3.61 -0.52 2.61
N ARG A 127 2.99 -1.56 3.18
CA ARG A 127 3.35 -2.98 2.93
C ARG A 127 3.00 -3.42 1.52
N HIS A 128 1.98 -2.81 0.91
CA HIS A 128 1.47 -3.15 -0.42
C HIS A 128 2.09 -2.28 -1.51
N ILE A 129 2.11 -0.95 -1.31
CA ILE A 129 2.56 -0.01 -2.35
C ILE A 129 4.07 -0.06 -2.57
N TYR A 130 4.88 -0.23 -1.51
CA TYR A 130 6.33 -0.22 -1.65
C TYR A 130 6.87 -1.34 -2.56
N PRO A 131 6.51 -2.62 -2.35
CA PRO A 131 6.94 -3.69 -3.25
C PRO A 131 6.51 -3.45 -4.70
N ILE A 132 5.33 -2.86 -4.92
CA ILE A 132 4.80 -2.55 -6.25
C ILE A 132 5.65 -1.47 -6.94
N LEU A 133 5.88 -0.33 -6.29
CA LEU A 133 6.70 0.75 -6.87
C LEU A 133 8.14 0.28 -7.10
N ARG A 134 8.72 -0.47 -6.15
CA ARG A 134 10.05 -1.06 -6.31
C ARG A 134 10.12 -2.03 -7.48
N GLY A 135 9.12 -2.91 -7.63
CA GLY A 135 9.06 -3.89 -8.72
C GLY A 135 8.81 -3.26 -10.09
N LEU A 136 8.14 -2.12 -10.14
CA LEU A 136 7.95 -1.33 -11.36
C LEU A 136 9.22 -0.56 -11.78
N GLY A 137 10.09 -0.21 -10.84
CA GLY A 137 11.28 0.61 -11.09
C GLY A 137 10.91 1.95 -11.72
N GLU A 138 11.57 2.33 -12.82
CA GLU A 138 11.31 3.58 -13.56
C GLU A 138 9.83 3.77 -13.97
N LYS A 139 9.12 2.66 -14.20
CA LYS A 139 7.69 2.67 -14.58
C LYS A 139 6.77 3.03 -13.42
N ALA A 140 7.27 3.10 -12.18
CA ALA A 140 6.47 3.42 -11.00
C ALA A 140 5.76 4.77 -11.13
N GLY A 141 6.45 5.79 -11.66
CA GLY A 141 5.81 7.08 -11.89
C GLY A 141 4.91 7.12 -13.14
N GLU A 142 4.73 6.04 -13.90
CA GLU A 142 3.63 5.97 -14.88
C GLU A 142 2.30 5.70 -14.15
N VAL A 143 2.36 5.00 -13.02
CA VAL A 143 1.20 4.69 -12.17
C VAL A 143 0.85 5.88 -11.28
N LEU A 144 1.85 6.46 -10.63
CA LEU A 144 1.71 7.64 -9.76
C LEU A 144 2.51 8.82 -10.32
N PRO A 145 2.04 9.45 -11.41
CA PRO A 145 2.83 10.46 -12.13
C PRO A 145 3.01 11.78 -11.38
N VAL A 146 2.17 12.04 -10.38
CA VAL A 146 2.21 13.26 -9.59
C VAL A 146 3.37 13.31 -8.60
N PHE A 147 3.99 12.18 -8.24
CA PHE A 147 5.07 12.16 -7.25
C PHE A 147 6.43 11.93 -7.91
N GLU A 148 7.44 12.59 -7.34
CA GLU A 148 8.82 12.53 -7.83
C GLU A 148 9.68 11.58 -6.98
N ARG A 149 9.39 11.51 -5.69
CA ARG A 149 10.06 10.62 -4.75
C ARG A 149 9.16 10.31 -3.56
N TYR A 150 9.45 9.19 -2.92
CA TYR A 150 8.65 8.56 -1.87
C TYR A 150 9.54 8.23 -0.67
N LEU A 151 8.96 8.24 0.50
CA LEU A 151 9.49 7.57 1.69
C LEU A 151 8.41 6.65 2.25
N ILE A 152 8.62 5.34 2.10
CA ILE A 152 7.68 4.31 2.52
C ILE A 152 8.39 3.38 3.48
N ASN A 153 7.94 3.31 4.74
CA ASN A 153 8.51 2.41 5.75
C ASN A 153 10.03 2.53 5.94
N GLY A 154 10.55 3.76 5.85
CA GLY A 154 11.99 4.04 5.95
C GLY A 154 12.80 3.63 4.72
N GLN A 155 12.14 3.43 3.57
CA GLN A 155 12.77 3.17 2.28
C GLN A 155 12.46 4.31 1.32
N ALA A 156 13.51 4.94 0.78
CA ALA A 156 13.38 6.00 -0.20
C ALA A 156 13.30 5.40 -1.62
N LEU A 157 12.40 5.93 -2.45
CA LEU A 157 12.30 5.64 -3.88
C LEU A 157 12.23 6.95 -4.65
N GLU A 158 12.91 7.05 -5.78
CA GLU A 158 12.87 8.22 -6.66
C GLU A 158 12.48 7.77 -8.07
N VAL A 159 11.57 8.52 -8.68
CA VAL A 159 11.10 8.32 -10.05
C VAL A 159 11.35 9.57 -10.90
N GLY A 160 11.74 10.69 -10.27
CA GLY A 160 12.03 11.94 -10.94
C GLY A 160 10.79 12.65 -11.49
N THR A 161 11.01 13.90 -11.91
CA THR A 161 9.99 14.76 -12.48
C THR A 161 9.52 14.25 -13.85
N ARG A 162 8.23 14.37 -14.11
CA ARG A 162 7.59 13.91 -15.35
C ARG A 162 6.37 14.75 -15.69
N VAL A 163 5.91 14.63 -16.93
CA VAL A 163 4.65 15.23 -17.36
C VAL A 163 3.50 14.48 -16.69
N VAL A 164 2.66 15.20 -15.94
CA VAL A 164 1.46 14.65 -15.33
C VAL A 164 0.38 14.53 -16.42
N PRO A 165 -0.06 13.30 -16.76
CA PRO A 165 -1.13 13.11 -17.73
C PRO A 165 -2.47 13.51 -17.13
N LYS A 166 -3.47 13.76 -17.98
CA LYS A 166 -4.85 13.94 -17.51
C LYS A 166 -5.31 12.71 -16.71
N VAL A 167 -5.95 12.96 -15.57
CA VAL A 167 -6.58 11.95 -14.72
C VAL A 167 -7.55 11.10 -15.55
N ARG A 168 -7.56 9.80 -15.25
CA ARG A 168 -8.44 8.80 -15.87
C ARG A 168 -9.44 8.31 -14.82
N ASP A 169 -10.60 7.83 -15.27
CA ASP A 169 -11.53 7.13 -14.38
C ASP A 169 -10.98 5.73 -14.03
N TRP A 170 -11.24 5.27 -12.82
CA TRP A 170 -10.89 3.90 -12.43
C TRP A 170 -11.93 2.89 -12.97
N PRO A 171 -11.51 1.64 -13.23
CA PRO A 171 -10.14 1.13 -13.19
C PRO A 171 -9.44 1.28 -14.55
N TRP A 172 -8.30 1.98 -14.57
CA TRP A 172 -7.53 2.23 -15.80
C TRP A 172 -6.19 1.50 -15.85
N TRP A 173 -5.57 1.24 -14.69
CA TRP A 173 -4.26 0.61 -14.65
C TRP A 173 -4.41 -0.92 -14.65
N GLU A 174 -3.75 -1.57 -15.61
CA GLU A 174 -3.62 -3.01 -15.66
C GLU A 174 -2.31 -3.43 -15.00
N VAL A 175 -2.40 -4.27 -13.98
CA VAL A 175 -1.24 -4.73 -13.22
C VAL A 175 -0.41 -5.66 -14.11
N PRO A 176 0.88 -5.34 -14.38
CA PRO A 176 1.69 -6.19 -15.25
C PRO A 176 1.85 -7.60 -14.66
N LYS A 177 1.64 -8.64 -15.48
CA LYS A 177 1.80 -10.03 -15.03
C LYS A 177 3.18 -10.31 -14.42
N GLY A 178 4.25 -9.79 -15.03
CA GLY A 178 5.61 -9.95 -14.52
C GLY A 178 5.83 -9.28 -13.15
N LEU A 179 5.10 -8.20 -12.85
CA LEU A 179 5.14 -7.58 -11.53
C LEU A 179 4.53 -8.53 -10.47
N LEU A 180 3.37 -9.13 -10.74
CA LEU A 180 2.72 -10.06 -9.82
C LEU A 180 3.58 -11.30 -9.55
N GLU A 181 4.21 -11.84 -10.59
CA GLU A 181 5.13 -12.97 -10.48
C GLU A 181 6.35 -12.61 -9.61
N GLY A 182 6.89 -11.40 -9.74
CA GLY A 182 7.97 -10.90 -8.87
C GLY A 182 7.53 -10.74 -7.42
N LEU A 183 6.38 -10.09 -7.19
CA LEU A 183 5.84 -9.86 -5.85
C LEU A 183 5.58 -11.15 -5.08
N SER A 184 5.04 -12.16 -5.76
CA SER A 184 4.74 -13.47 -5.16
C SER A 184 6.01 -14.22 -4.75
N LYS A 185 7.11 -14.06 -5.51
CA LYS A 185 8.42 -14.64 -5.18
C LYS A 185 9.06 -13.94 -3.98
N ASP A 186 8.99 -12.61 -3.92
CA ASP A 186 9.69 -11.82 -2.90
C ASP A 186 8.99 -11.83 -1.54
N ASN A 187 7.66 -11.68 -1.50
CA ASN A 187 6.90 -11.70 -0.25
C ASN A 187 5.44 -12.13 -0.47
N PRO A 188 5.07 -13.37 -0.13
CA PRO A 188 3.71 -13.85 -0.31
C PRO A 188 2.73 -13.35 0.77
N ALA A 189 3.11 -12.46 1.68
CA ALA A 189 2.27 -12.04 2.81
C ALA A 189 0.88 -11.55 2.38
N THR A 190 0.77 -10.76 1.31
CA THR A 190 -0.54 -10.32 0.78
C THR A 190 -1.36 -11.49 0.25
N LEU A 191 -0.72 -12.40 -0.51
CA LEU A 191 -1.38 -13.61 -1.00
C LEU A 191 -1.86 -14.50 0.17
N VAL A 192 -1.04 -14.65 1.21
CA VAL A 192 -1.40 -15.38 2.44
C VAL A 192 -2.58 -14.71 3.13
N SER A 193 -2.57 -13.38 3.28
CA SER A 193 -3.68 -12.65 3.92
C SER A 193 -4.98 -12.82 3.13
N ASN A 194 -4.92 -12.74 1.80
CA ASN A 194 -6.10 -12.95 0.96
C ASN A 194 -6.61 -14.39 1.04
N LEU A 195 -5.71 -15.39 1.11
CA LEU A 195 -6.09 -16.79 1.29
C LEU A 195 -6.65 -17.08 2.68
N MET A 196 -6.14 -16.42 3.73
CA MET A 196 -6.70 -16.49 5.09
C MET A 196 -8.13 -15.96 5.10
N GLN A 197 -8.35 -14.75 4.59
CA GLN A 197 -9.69 -14.15 4.50
C GLN A 197 -10.64 -15.02 3.67
N TRP A 198 -10.17 -15.50 2.52
CA TRP A 198 -10.97 -16.40 1.68
C TRP A 198 -11.34 -17.71 2.39
N LEU A 199 -10.43 -18.31 3.18
CA LEU A 199 -10.75 -19.49 3.98
C LEU A 199 -11.78 -19.16 5.06
N GLU A 200 -11.68 -18.00 5.71
CA GLU A 200 -12.65 -17.57 6.71
C GLU A 200 -14.06 -17.43 6.11
N GLU A 201 -14.17 -16.85 4.91
CA GLU A 201 -15.44 -16.58 4.23
C GLU A 201 -16.05 -17.83 3.57
N ASP A 202 -15.25 -18.60 2.81
CA ASP A 202 -15.75 -19.69 1.94
C ASP A 202 -15.54 -21.10 2.52
N ARG A 203 -14.57 -21.29 3.44
CA ARG A 203 -14.22 -22.60 4.02
C ARG A 203 -13.94 -22.52 5.53
N PRO A 204 -14.92 -22.08 6.33
CA PRO A 204 -14.74 -21.89 7.78
C PRO A 204 -14.37 -23.20 8.50
N ASP A 205 -14.71 -24.35 7.92
CA ASP A 205 -14.31 -25.68 8.38
C ASP A 205 -12.79 -25.86 8.38
N LEU A 206 -12.09 -25.34 7.36
CA LEU A 206 -10.62 -25.37 7.28
C LEU A 206 -9.98 -24.21 8.04
N TYR A 207 -10.64 -23.05 8.09
CA TYR A 207 -10.14 -21.88 8.80
C TYR A 207 -9.98 -22.14 10.31
N THR A 208 -10.99 -22.77 10.90
CA THR A 208 -11.06 -23.02 12.36
C THR A 208 -10.37 -24.32 12.80
N ALA A 209 -9.89 -25.14 11.86
CA ALA A 209 -9.26 -26.43 12.16
C ALA A 209 -7.88 -26.33 12.84
N TRP A 210 -7.22 -25.17 12.77
CA TRP A 210 -5.95 -24.90 13.44
C TRP A 210 -5.97 -23.52 14.12
N PRO A 211 -5.08 -23.28 15.10
CA PRO A 211 -4.81 -21.92 15.55
C PRO A 211 -4.42 -21.02 14.37
N GLU A 212 -4.94 -19.79 14.31
CA GLU A 212 -4.77 -18.85 13.19
C GLU A 212 -3.30 -18.67 12.77
N ASN A 213 -2.40 -18.51 13.75
CA ASN A 213 -0.95 -18.39 13.50
C ASN A 213 -0.37 -19.63 12.80
N ASN A 214 -0.85 -20.82 13.15
CA ASN A 214 -0.39 -22.07 12.52
C ASN A 214 -0.95 -22.21 11.10
N LEU A 215 -2.22 -21.87 10.89
CA LEU A 215 -2.83 -21.85 9.56
C LEU A 215 -2.08 -20.87 8.64
N LYS A 216 -1.80 -19.65 9.12
CA LYS A 216 -1.02 -18.64 8.40
C LYS A 216 0.36 -19.15 8.00
N LEU A 217 1.05 -19.86 8.90
CA LEU A 217 2.35 -20.48 8.61
C LEU A 217 2.25 -21.60 7.56
N LYS A 218 1.21 -22.44 7.64
CA LYS A 218 0.96 -23.51 6.64
C LYS A 218 0.71 -22.92 5.25
N ILE A 219 -0.18 -21.93 5.15
CA ILE A 219 -0.46 -21.22 3.89
C ILE A 219 0.82 -20.56 3.38
N THR A 220 1.58 -19.88 4.24
CA THR A 220 2.86 -19.26 3.87
C THR A 220 3.85 -20.26 3.29
N ARG A 221 3.96 -21.45 3.90
CA ARG A 221 4.83 -22.51 3.38
C ARG A 221 4.31 -23.06 2.05
N PHE A 222 3.00 -23.23 1.90
CA PHE A 222 2.37 -23.72 0.68
C PHE A 222 2.64 -22.78 -0.51
N VAL A 223 2.41 -21.48 -0.35
CA VAL A 223 2.60 -20.50 -1.45
C VAL A 223 4.07 -20.22 -1.78
N ARG A 224 5.01 -20.52 -0.88
CA ARG A 224 6.46 -20.41 -1.15
C ARG A 224 7.03 -21.59 -1.92
N ARG A 225 6.25 -22.64 -2.18
CA ARG A 225 6.72 -23.81 -2.90
C ARG A 225 7.04 -23.44 -4.36
N PRO A 226 8.23 -23.81 -4.89
CA PRO A 226 8.60 -23.51 -6.28
C PRO A 226 7.63 -24.08 -7.32
N ASP A 227 6.91 -25.14 -6.95
CA ASP A 227 5.92 -25.88 -7.72
C ASP A 227 4.47 -25.53 -7.34
N ALA A 228 4.24 -24.37 -6.69
CA ALA A 228 2.89 -23.95 -6.32
C ALA A 228 1.99 -23.88 -7.58
N PRO A 229 0.86 -24.59 -7.59
CA PRO A 229 -0.01 -24.68 -8.76
C PRO A 229 -0.72 -23.34 -9.04
N GLN A 230 -1.04 -23.07 -10.31
CA GLN A 230 -1.74 -21.84 -10.71
C GLN A 230 -3.13 -21.70 -10.05
N ASN A 231 -3.82 -22.82 -9.82
CA ASN A 231 -5.07 -22.85 -9.06
C ASN A 231 -4.80 -22.97 -7.55
N LEU A 232 -4.31 -21.88 -6.96
CA LEU A 232 -3.86 -21.84 -5.57
C LEU A 232 -4.95 -22.19 -4.56
N LYS A 233 -6.21 -21.77 -4.79
CA LYS A 233 -7.33 -21.99 -3.85
C LYS A 233 -7.68 -23.48 -3.72
N GLU A 234 -7.90 -24.15 -4.85
CA GLU A 234 -8.26 -25.58 -4.85
C GLU A 234 -7.11 -26.46 -4.35
N ALA A 235 -5.88 -26.14 -4.76
CA ALA A 235 -4.72 -26.88 -4.29
C ALA A 235 -4.42 -26.65 -2.81
N LEU A 236 -4.69 -25.45 -2.28
CA LEU A 236 -4.58 -25.18 -0.85
C LEU A 236 -5.60 -25.99 -0.05
N ILE A 237 -6.86 -26.05 -0.50
CA ILE A 237 -7.89 -26.90 0.13
C ILE A 237 -7.40 -28.35 0.22
N ASN A 238 -6.95 -28.91 -0.90
CA ASN A 238 -6.48 -30.29 -0.95
C ASN A 238 -5.28 -30.52 -0.02
N HIS A 239 -4.35 -29.56 0.01
CA HIS A 239 -3.20 -29.63 0.91
C HIS A 239 -3.60 -29.59 2.39
N LEU A 240 -4.52 -28.72 2.77
CA LEU A 240 -4.99 -28.59 4.15
C LEU A 240 -5.78 -29.83 4.60
N ILE A 241 -6.66 -30.37 3.75
CA ILE A 241 -7.41 -31.61 4.05
C ILE A 241 -6.45 -32.78 4.29
N LEU A 242 -5.40 -32.91 3.48
CA LEU A 242 -4.39 -33.96 3.65
C LEU A 242 -3.58 -33.83 4.93
N GLU A 243 -3.43 -32.63 5.49
CA GLU A 243 -2.74 -32.40 6.77
C GLU A 243 -3.65 -32.51 8.01
N GLN A 244 -4.97 -32.70 7.82
CA GLN A 244 -5.91 -32.98 8.91
C GLN A 244 -6.04 -34.47 9.25
N GLY A 245 -5.69 -35.35 8.31
CA GLY A 245 -5.65 -36.81 8.50
C GLY A 245 -4.32 -37.30 9.04
#